data_AF-A0A4Q5SZP2-F1
#
_entry.id   AF-A0A4Q5SZP2-F1
#
_cell.length_a   1.000
_cell.length_b   1.000
_cell.length_c   1.000
_cell.angle_alpha   90.00
_cell.angle_beta   90.00
_cell.angle_gamma   90.00
#
_symmetry.space_group_name_H-M   'P 1'
#
loop_
_entity.id
_entity.type
_entity.pdbx_description
1 polymer ?
#
loop_
_entity_poly.entity_id
_entity_poly.type
_entity_poly.pdbx_seq_one_letter_code
_entity_poly.pdbx_strand_id
1 'polypeptide(L)'
;KDMQDDKPPVFEAHDLLGLSIAAMTGMVESASFRLERMRAAAETGFSTATDLADWLVREAGVPFREAHHITGRAVAAAETAGIRLDQLAIDQLTAIDDRIDARVYDVLSVQASVSSRTSFGGTAPARVREAVTAAREAREEEAR
;
A
#
# COMPACT_ATOMS: atom_id res chain seq x y z
N LYS A 1 -20.02 -8.81 -49.05
CA LYS A 1 -20.62 -9.98 -48.37
C LYS A 1 -19.80 -10.32 -47.12
N ASP A 2 -18.47 -10.39 -47.19
CA ASP A 2 -17.57 -10.59 -46.03
C ASP A 2 -17.66 -9.53 -44.92
N MET A 3 -17.89 -8.25 -45.24
CA MET A 3 -18.01 -7.19 -44.22
C MET A 3 -19.44 -7.03 -43.66
N GLN A 4 -20.25 -8.10 -43.65
CA GLN A 4 -21.58 -8.05 -43.02
C GLN A 4 -21.58 -8.65 -41.61
N ASP A 5 -20.63 -9.54 -41.33
CA ASP A 5 -20.51 -10.24 -40.04
C ASP A 5 -19.72 -9.43 -38.98
N ASP A 6 -19.24 -8.24 -39.34
CA ASP A 6 -18.55 -7.29 -38.45
C ASP A 6 -19.50 -6.54 -37.50
N LYS A 7 -20.75 -6.31 -37.91
CA LYS A 7 -21.71 -5.49 -37.14
C LYS A 7 -22.30 -6.22 -35.93
N PRO A 8 -22.76 -7.49 -36.04
CA PRO A 8 -23.30 -8.21 -34.88
C PRO A 8 -22.36 -8.23 -33.67
N PRO A 9 -21.06 -8.58 -33.78
CA PRO A 9 -20.18 -8.61 -32.62
C PRO A 9 -19.91 -7.21 -32.05
N VAL A 10 -19.92 -6.16 -32.88
CA VAL A 10 -19.76 -4.77 -32.40
C VAL A 10 -20.99 -4.32 -31.60
N PHE A 11 -22.20 -4.65 -32.05
CA PHE A 11 -23.42 -4.32 -31.31
C PHE A 11 -23.55 -5.11 -30.01
N GLU A 12 -23.23 -6.40 -30.04
CA GLU A 12 -23.19 -7.23 -28.83
C GLU A 12 -22.18 -6.70 -27.81
N ALA A 13 -20.99 -6.32 -28.26
CA ALA A 13 -19.98 -5.74 -27.38
C ALA A 13 -20.42 -4.39 -26.80
N HIS A 14 -21.06 -3.53 -27.60
CA HIS A 14 -21.61 -2.25 -27.15
C HIS A 14 -22.64 -2.45 -26.02
N ASP A 15 -23.62 -3.34 -26.25
CA ASP A 15 -24.71 -3.56 -25.30
C ASP A 15 -24.19 -4.20 -24.00
N LEU A 16 -23.28 -5.16 -24.11
CA LEU A 16 -22.65 -5.79 -22.96
C LEU A 16 -21.80 -4.79 -22.14
N LEU A 17 -21.05 -3.91 -22.83
CA LEU A 17 -20.23 -2.90 -22.17
C LEU A 17 -21.10 -1.90 -21.41
N GLY A 18 -22.19 -1.41 -22.03
CA GLY A 18 -23.14 -0.50 -21.39
C GLY A 18 -23.74 -1.09 -20.10
N LEU A 19 -24.18 -2.36 -20.17
CA LEU A 19 -24.70 -3.07 -19.00
C LEU A 19 -23.62 -3.27 -17.92
N SER A 20 -22.41 -3.65 -18.32
CA SER A 20 -21.30 -3.90 -17.40
C SER A 20 -20.89 -2.63 -16.65
N ILE A 21 -20.80 -1.49 -17.34
CA ILE A 21 -20.49 -0.20 -16.72
C ILE A 21 -21.58 0.18 -15.72
N ALA A 22 -22.86 0.10 -16.09
CA ALA A 22 -23.97 0.44 -15.19
C ALA A 22 -23.96 -0.43 -13.91
N ALA A 23 -23.72 -1.74 -14.06
CA ALA A 23 -23.62 -2.65 -12.92
C ALA A 23 -22.41 -2.34 -12.02
N MET A 24 -21.24 -2.07 -12.62
CA MET A 24 -20.03 -1.72 -11.87
C MET A 24 -20.16 -0.38 -11.14
N THR A 25 -20.79 0.63 -11.77
CA THR A 25 -21.08 1.91 -11.13
C THR A 25 -21.93 1.70 -9.87
N GLY A 26 -23.05 0.99 -9.98
CA GLY A 26 -23.90 0.70 -8.82
C GLY A 26 -23.17 -0.09 -7.72
N MET A 27 -22.33 -1.06 -8.10
CA MET A 27 -21.52 -1.83 -7.15
C MET A 27 -20.52 -0.95 -6.38
N VAL A 28 -19.81 -0.05 -7.06
CA VAL A 28 -18.83 0.84 -6.43
C VAL A 28 -19.53 1.90 -5.57
N GLU A 29 -20.63 2.49 -6.04
CA GLU A 29 -21.40 3.50 -5.30
C GLU A 29 -22.02 2.96 -4.01
N SER A 30 -22.45 1.69 -4.02
CA SER A 30 -23.06 1.03 -2.86
C SER A 30 -22.07 0.29 -1.96
N ALA A 31 -20.78 0.30 -2.29
CA ALA A 31 -19.76 -0.41 -1.52
C ALA A 31 -19.61 0.18 -0.10
N SER A 32 -19.59 -0.71 0.90
CA SER A 32 -19.29 -0.36 2.29
C SER A 32 -17.96 -0.98 2.74
N PHE A 33 -17.14 -0.21 3.46
CA PHE A 33 -15.83 -0.65 3.92
C PHE A 33 -15.83 -0.93 5.43
N ARG A 34 -15.28 -2.08 5.83
CA ARG A 34 -15.08 -2.45 7.24
C ARG A 34 -13.68 -2.01 7.67
N LEU A 35 -13.57 -0.75 8.09
CA LEU A 35 -12.29 -0.08 8.31
C LEU A 35 -11.42 -0.79 9.35
N GLU A 36 -12.02 -1.28 10.43
CA GLU A 36 -11.35 -1.98 11.53
C GLU A 36 -10.75 -3.29 11.04
N ARG A 37 -11.49 -4.05 10.22
CA ARG A 37 -10.99 -5.29 9.62
C ARG A 37 -9.87 -5.01 8.62
N MET A 38 -10.00 -3.98 7.80
CA MET A 38 -8.97 -3.58 6.84
C MET A 38 -7.69 -3.14 7.56
N ARG A 39 -7.85 -2.37 8.65
CA ARG A 39 -6.77 -1.93 9.51
C ARG A 39 -6.04 -3.10 10.14
N ALA A 40 -6.77 -4.03 10.77
CA ALA A 40 -6.19 -5.23 11.37
C ALA A 40 -5.42 -6.05 10.33
N ALA A 41 -5.97 -6.23 9.12
CA ALA A 41 -5.26 -6.93 8.04
C ALA A 41 -3.97 -6.22 7.62
N ALA A 42 -3.98 -4.89 7.52
CA ALA A 42 -2.78 -4.11 7.17
C ALA A 42 -1.67 -4.19 8.22
N GLU A 43 -2.03 -4.37 9.50
CA GLU A 43 -1.08 -4.54 10.60
C GLU A 43 -0.53 -5.98 10.72
N THR A 44 -1.10 -6.94 10.00
CA THR A 44 -0.62 -8.33 9.98
C THR A 44 0.48 -8.55 8.95
N GLY A 45 1.28 -9.61 9.14
CA GLY A 45 2.26 -10.07 8.14
C GLY A 45 3.51 -9.21 8.01
N PHE A 46 3.86 -8.44 9.05
CA PHE A 46 5.09 -7.62 9.10
C PHE A 46 5.23 -6.65 7.91
N SER A 47 4.12 -6.07 7.46
CA SER A 47 4.07 -5.12 6.35
C SER A 47 5.00 -3.91 6.53
N THR A 48 5.32 -3.55 7.78
CA THR A 48 6.25 -2.47 8.14
C THR A 48 7.71 -2.90 8.25
N ALA A 49 8.05 -4.16 7.96
CA ALA A 49 9.44 -4.63 7.97
C ALA A 49 10.31 -3.87 6.95
N THR A 50 9.78 -3.57 5.77
CA THR A 50 10.51 -2.75 4.79
C THR A 50 10.80 -1.35 5.34
N ASP A 51 9.90 -0.77 6.14
CA ASP A 51 10.12 0.54 6.77
C ASP A 51 11.26 0.51 7.79
N LEU A 52 11.45 -0.63 8.51
CA LEU A 52 12.62 -0.83 9.36
C LEU A 52 13.92 -0.85 8.56
N ALA A 53 13.95 -1.57 7.43
CA ALA A 53 15.13 -1.62 6.57
C ALA A 53 15.47 -0.23 6.02
N ASP A 54 14.47 0.52 5.55
CA ASP A 54 14.64 1.88 5.04
C ASP A 54 15.11 2.84 6.13
N TRP A 55 14.59 2.71 7.36
CA TRP A 55 15.03 3.49 8.51
C TRP A 55 16.50 3.21 8.87
N LEU A 56 16.92 1.94 8.87
CA LEU A 56 18.32 1.56 9.11
C LEU A 56 19.27 2.16 8.06
N VAL A 57 18.84 2.18 6.79
CA VAL A 57 19.62 2.81 5.71
C VAL A 57 19.73 4.32 5.93
N ARG A 58 18.61 4.97 6.21
CA ARG A 58 18.53 6.44 6.27
C ARG A 58 19.11 7.04 7.54
N GLU A 59 18.73 6.49 8.69
CA GLU A 59 18.99 7.08 10.01
C GLU A 59 20.25 6.48 10.66
N ALA A 60 20.54 5.20 10.41
CA ALA A 60 21.71 4.50 10.94
C ALA A 60 22.85 4.32 9.91
N GLY A 61 22.65 4.74 8.65
CA GLY A 61 23.67 4.68 7.60
C GLY A 61 24.07 3.26 7.18
N VAL A 62 23.22 2.27 7.45
CA VAL A 62 23.51 0.85 7.19
C VAL A 62 23.34 0.54 5.70
N PRO A 63 24.27 -0.15 5.03
CA PRO A 63 24.06 -0.61 3.65
C PRO A 63 22.80 -1.47 3.53
N PHE A 64 22.00 -1.28 2.47
CA PHE A 64 20.69 -1.92 2.34
C PHE A 64 20.71 -3.45 2.54
N ARG A 65 21.74 -4.15 2.03
CA ARG A 65 21.87 -5.61 2.22
C ARG A 65 21.93 -5.98 3.70
N GLU A 66 22.70 -5.23 4.49
CA GLU A 66 22.84 -5.44 5.93
C GLU A 66 21.58 -5.03 6.67
N ALA A 67 20.97 -3.89 6.31
CA ALA A 67 19.68 -3.45 6.85
C ALA A 67 18.58 -4.51 6.64
N HIS A 68 18.54 -5.14 5.47
CA HIS A 68 17.62 -6.23 5.16
C HIS A 68 17.87 -7.46 6.04
N HIS A 69 19.12 -7.82 6.31
CA HIS A 69 19.46 -8.91 7.22
C HIS A 69 19.09 -8.61 8.68
N ILE A 70 19.36 -7.40 9.17
CA ILE A 70 18.96 -6.94 10.52
C ILE A 70 17.44 -7.02 10.66
N THR A 71 16.73 -6.48 9.68
CA THR A 71 15.26 -6.51 9.60
C THR A 71 14.73 -7.95 9.62
N GLY A 72 15.33 -8.86 8.86
CA GLY A 72 14.94 -10.28 8.85
C GLY A 72 15.07 -10.94 10.22
N ARG A 73 16.12 -10.62 10.99
CA ARG A 73 16.27 -11.09 12.37
C ARG A 73 15.20 -10.51 13.30
N ALA A 74 14.85 -9.24 13.14
CA ALA A 74 13.79 -8.60 13.91
C ALA A 74 12.41 -9.22 13.61
N VAL A 75 12.11 -9.48 12.34
CA VAL A 75 10.87 -10.18 11.93
C VAL A 75 10.82 -11.58 12.53
N ALA A 76 11.90 -12.36 12.43
CA ALA A 76 11.96 -13.70 13.00
C ALA A 76 11.78 -13.70 14.54
N ALA A 77 12.33 -12.69 15.23
CA ALA A 77 12.15 -12.53 16.67
C ALA A 77 10.68 -12.21 17.04
N ALA A 78 10.04 -11.30 16.30
CA ALA A 78 8.63 -10.96 16.50
C ALA A 78 7.70 -12.14 16.21
N GLU A 79 7.98 -12.88 15.12
CA GLU A 79 7.26 -14.10 14.75
C GLU A 79 7.37 -15.18 15.82
N THR A 80 8.59 -15.43 16.32
CA THR A 80 8.84 -16.39 17.41
C THR A 80 8.07 -16.02 18.69
N ALA A 81 7.96 -14.72 18.99
CA ALA A 81 7.23 -14.22 20.15
C ALA A 81 5.71 -14.11 19.92
N GLY A 82 5.22 -14.33 18.69
CA GLY A 82 3.80 -14.23 18.36
C GLY A 82 3.24 -12.80 18.45
N ILE A 83 4.11 -11.79 18.23
CA ILE A 83 3.76 -10.36 18.36
C ILE A 83 4.10 -9.60 17.08
N ARG A 84 3.64 -8.35 16.99
CA ARG A 84 3.99 -7.46 15.88
C ARG A 84 5.41 -6.90 16.03
N LEU A 85 5.98 -6.44 14.92
CA LEU A 85 7.33 -5.85 14.91
C LEU A 85 7.45 -4.61 15.81
N ASP A 86 6.40 -3.77 15.87
CA ASP A 86 6.34 -2.59 16.73
C ASP A 86 6.08 -2.91 18.22
N GLN A 87 5.87 -4.18 18.56
CA GLN A 87 5.70 -4.66 19.93
C GLN A 87 6.98 -5.27 20.51
N LEU A 88 8.02 -5.50 19.69
CA LEU A 88 9.33 -5.87 20.21
C LEU A 88 9.85 -4.76 21.12
N ALA A 89 10.32 -5.10 22.31
CA ALA A 89 10.94 -4.14 23.21
C ALA A 89 12.26 -3.61 22.61
N ILE A 90 12.61 -2.38 22.95
CA ILE A 90 13.80 -1.74 22.37
C ILE A 90 15.07 -2.54 22.69
N ASP A 91 15.15 -3.13 23.88
CA ASP A 91 16.26 -4.00 24.30
C ASP A 91 16.42 -5.24 23.41
N GLN A 92 15.31 -5.75 22.86
CA GLN A 92 15.35 -6.89 21.92
C GLN A 92 15.85 -6.45 20.55
N LEU A 93 15.49 -5.24 20.12
CA LEU A 93 15.96 -4.67 18.85
C LEU A 93 17.43 -4.27 18.93
N THR A 94 17.87 -3.65 20.03
CA THR A 94 19.27 -3.28 20.25
C THR A 94 20.17 -4.52 20.41
N ALA A 95 19.65 -5.61 20.97
CA ALA A 95 20.36 -6.89 21.00
C ALA A 95 20.58 -7.50 19.60
N ILE A 96 19.73 -7.16 18.62
CA ILE A 96 19.93 -7.54 17.22
C ILE A 96 21.00 -6.64 16.60
N ASP A 97 20.88 -5.32 16.79
CA ASP A 97 21.82 -4.34 16.27
C ASP A 97 21.84 -3.07 17.14
N ASP A 98 23.03 -2.66 17.58
CA ASP A 98 23.24 -1.55 18.53
C ASP A 98 22.94 -0.17 17.94
N ARG A 99 22.82 -0.08 16.60
CA ARG A 99 22.43 1.15 15.89
C ARG A 99 20.91 1.40 15.92
N ILE A 100 20.10 0.44 16.36
CA ILE A 100 18.66 0.64 16.51
C ILE A 100 18.39 1.43 17.80
N ASP A 101 17.53 2.44 17.70
CA ASP A 101 17.08 3.21 18.85
C ASP A 101 15.55 3.39 18.85
N ALA A 102 15.01 4.03 19.89
CA ALA A 102 13.57 4.18 20.08
C ALA A 102 12.86 4.95 18.96
N ARG A 103 13.57 5.72 18.11
CA ARG A 103 12.98 6.39 16.95
C ARG A 103 12.49 5.41 15.90
N VAL A 104 12.89 4.14 15.96
CA VAL A 104 12.37 3.09 15.08
C VAL A 104 10.84 2.96 15.18
N TYR A 105 10.25 3.17 16.36
CA TYR A 105 8.80 3.04 16.53
C TYR A 105 8.00 4.12 15.76
N ASP A 106 8.65 5.22 15.39
CA ASP A 106 8.03 6.27 14.58
C ASP A 106 7.69 5.78 13.16
N VAL A 107 8.38 4.73 12.67
CA VAL A 107 8.18 4.18 11.32
C VAL A 107 7.42 2.85 11.28
N LEU A 108 7.29 2.15 12.42
CA LEU A 108 6.72 0.80 12.46
C LEU A 108 5.19 0.74 12.49
N SER A 109 4.51 1.88 12.35
CA SER A 109 3.04 1.92 12.21
C SER A 109 2.62 1.94 10.73
N VAL A 110 1.47 1.35 10.43
CA VAL A 110 0.90 1.39 9.07
C VAL A 110 0.66 2.83 8.60
N GLN A 111 0.30 3.77 9.48
CA GLN A 111 0.14 5.19 9.12
C GLN A 111 1.47 5.81 8.72
N ALA A 112 2.55 5.54 9.46
CA ALA A 112 3.87 6.05 9.12
C ALA A 112 4.36 5.47 7.79
N SER A 113 4.19 4.16 7.61
CA SER A 113 4.51 3.46 6.36
C SER A 113 3.83 4.12 5.16
N VAL A 114 2.49 4.26 5.19
CA VAL A 114 1.72 4.93 4.12
C VAL A 114 2.15 6.38 3.93
N SER A 115 2.33 7.14 5.02
CA SER A 115 2.69 8.56 4.95
C SER A 115 4.07 8.81 4.36
N SER A 116 5.00 7.86 4.52
CA SER A 116 6.36 7.97 4.00
C SER A 116 6.48 7.77 2.49
N ARG A 117 5.47 7.16 1.84
CA ARG A 117 5.47 6.90 0.39
C ARG A 117 5.09 8.17 -0.39
N THR A 118 5.96 9.18 -0.34
CA THR A 118 5.72 10.52 -0.90
C THR A 118 6.19 10.70 -2.34
N SER A 119 6.83 9.71 -2.95
CA SER A 119 7.19 9.73 -4.37
C SER A 119 5.93 9.90 -5.25
N PHE A 120 6.12 10.38 -6.48
CA PHE A 120 5.02 10.46 -7.45
C PHE A 120 4.34 9.08 -7.62
N GLY A 121 3.00 9.06 -7.55
CA GLY A 121 2.22 7.81 -7.55
C GLY A 121 2.21 7.03 -6.23
N GLY A 122 2.85 7.55 -5.17
CA GLY A 122 2.89 6.91 -3.86
C GLY A 122 1.57 6.96 -3.09
N THR A 123 1.49 6.20 -2.00
CA THR A 123 0.26 6.03 -1.20
C THR A 123 0.09 7.08 -0.10
N ALA A 124 1.03 8.02 0.06
CA ALA A 124 0.90 9.08 1.05
C ALA A 124 -0.39 9.90 0.83
N PRO A 125 -1.09 10.31 1.90
CA PRO A 125 -2.37 11.01 1.76
C PRO A 125 -2.33 12.26 0.88
N ALA A 126 -1.20 12.99 0.85
CA ALA A 126 -1.00 14.11 -0.06
C ALA A 126 -0.97 13.67 -1.54
N ARG A 127 -0.20 12.61 -1.85
CA ARG A 127 -0.11 12.04 -3.21
C ARG A 127 -1.44 11.47 -3.70
N VAL A 128 -2.20 10.80 -2.82
CA VAL A 128 -3.53 10.29 -3.17
C VAL A 128 -4.49 11.44 -3.48
N ARG A 129 -4.47 12.54 -2.71
CA ARG A 129 -5.31 13.72 -2.99
C ARG A 129 -4.94 14.34 -4.34
N GLU A 130 -3.65 14.48 -4.63
CA GLU A 130 -3.18 14.97 -5.93
C GLU A 130 -3.67 14.09 -7.08
N ALA A 131 -3.57 12.76 -6.95
CA ALA A 131 -4.07 11.82 -7.95
C ALA A 131 -5.60 11.94 -8.16
N VAL A 132 -6.36 12.13 -7.08
CA VAL A 132 -7.82 12.36 -7.17
C VAL A 132 -8.13 13.67 -7.90
N THR A 133 -7.38 14.75 -7.64
CA THR A 133 -7.55 16.02 -8.35
C THR A 133 -7.24 15.86 -9.83
N ALA A 134 -6.10 15.28 -10.18
CA ALA A 134 -5.70 15.07 -11.57
C ALA A 134 -6.72 14.20 -12.33
N ALA A 135 -7.25 13.14 -11.71
CA ALA A 135 -8.27 12.29 -12.32
C ALA A 135 -9.59 13.03 -12.57
N ARG A 136 -9.95 13.99 -11.70
CA ARG A 136 -11.14 14.83 -11.91
C ARG A 136 -10.95 15.82 -13.05
N GLU A 137 -9.79 16.46 -13.12
CA GLU A 137 -9.44 17.40 -14.20
C GLU A 137 -9.43 16.70 -15.56
N ALA A 138 -8.79 15.53 -15.67
CA ALA A 138 -8.79 14.73 -16.90
C ALA A 138 -10.21 14.36 -17.36
N ARG A 139 -11.09 13.97 -16.42
CA ARG A 139 -12.50 13.67 -16.73
C ARG A 139 -13.27 14.89 -17.24
N GLU A 140 -12.97 16.08 -16.72
CA GLU A 140 -13.60 17.32 -17.19
C GLU A 140 -13.10 17.73 -18.57
N GLU A 141 -11.83 17.45 -18.90
CA GLU A 141 -11.26 17.69 -20.22
C GLU A 141 -11.85 16.74 -21.27
N GLU A 142 -11.98 15.45 -20.97
CA GLU A 142 -12.62 14.46 -21.86
C GLU A 142 -14.11 14.74 -22.12
N ALA A 143 -14.78 15.44 -21.20
CA ALA A 143 -16.19 15.80 -21.32
C ALA A 143 -16.43 17.07 -22.15
N ARG A 144 -15.38 17.83 -22.49
CA ARG A 144 -15.45 19.04 -23.33
C ARG A 144 -15.32 18.69 -24.81
#